data_AF-A0A292Q558-F1
#
_entry.id   AF-A0A292Q558-F1
#
_cell.length_a   1.000
_cell.length_b   1.000
_cell.length_c   1.000
_cell.angle_alpha   90.00
_cell.angle_beta   90.00
_cell.angle_gamma   90.00
#
_symmetry.space_group_name_H-M   'P 1'
#
loop_
_entity.id
_entity.type
_entity.pdbx_description
1 polymer ?
#
loop_
_entity_poly.entity_id
_entity_poly.type
_entity_poly.pdbx_seq_one_letter_code
_entity_poly.pdbx_strand_id
1 'polypeptide(L)'
;VQKWLNVVDPTSDYSSARELREPGTGSWLLEGREYMNWKEGQRGLLWLHGIREFTHWFKSYAPRMVINISGCGKSVLSATVIKDVENLCESKDDHALAYFYFTFSDSEKQNLVNMLLSIIGQLPKRPSERGLPREVVDLYKSTGAVRKSAEIKELKKVLSQIIKGFGRTFIILDALDEVPTRVRDSLLSLIGELKADHNAGSLSILVTSRPEADIVGSLEQLNGFSISLQSSTIDPDIRTYIRNSLASKDGIRKFPQEIECEIEETLVAGSQGMFRWVDCLLRILEECITPKSVRHALKELPKDLDSIYERILDTVPEKQKEYIRRAMNWLAFSAEPLTLGQLAEAIVLEYDVDNSVMRICPSLISFEDTRDSETSTRESRRLRLAHFSVKEYLISDR
;
A
#
# COMPACT_ATOMS: atom_id res chain seq x y z
N VAL A 1 -14.28 21.83 12.50
CA VAL A 1 -13.58 21.89 11.20
C VAL A 1 -12.40 20.94 11.14
N GLN A 2 -11.35 21.05 11.96
CA GLN A 2 -10.16 20.19 11.83
C GLN A 2 -10.44 18.69 12.04
N LYS A 3 -11.32 18.33 12.99
CA LYS A 3 -11.83 16.94 13.14
C LYS A 3 -12.64 16.46 11.92
N TRP A 4 -13.27 17.36 11.17
CA TRP A 4 -14.01 17.02 9.95
C TRP A 4 -13.09 16.91 8.73
N LEU A 5 -11.98 17.65 8.71
CA LEU A 5 -10.95 17.51 7.67
C LEU A 5 -10.10 16.25 7.88
N ASN A 6 -9.88 15.85 9.13
CA ASN A 6 -9.11 14.67 9.51
C ASN A 6 -10.03 13.48 9.85
N VAL A 7 -11.11 13.26 9.07
CA VAL A 7 -11.94 12.04 9.20
C VAL A 7 -11.08 10.80 8.92
N VAL A 8 -10.15 10.91 7.98
CA VAL A 8 -9.15 9.90 7.66
C VAL A 8 -7.76 10.54 7.79
N ASP A 9 -6.94 10.00 8.70
CA ASP A 9 -5.54 10.38 8.88
C ASP A 9 -4.61 9.34 8.21
N PRO A 10 -3.89 9.71 7.14
CA PRO A 10 -3.00 8.79 6.43
C PRO A 10 -1.64 8.58 7.14
N THR A 11 -1.41 9.19 8.31
CA THR A 11 -0.12 9.16 9.01
C THR A 11 0.27 7.75 9.48
N SER A 12 -0.69 6.92 9.88
CA SER A 12 -0.41 5.53 10.28
C SER A 12 -0.02 4.65 9.10
N ASP A 13 -0.67 4.83 7.94
CA ASP A 13 -0.31 4.13 6.70
C ASP A 13 1.10 4.52 6.22
N TYR A 14 1.39 5.83 6.18
CA TYR A 14 2.74 6.34 5.88
C TYR A 14 3.79 5.76 6.83
N SER A 15 3.49 5.75 8.13
CA SER A 15 4.36 5.23 9.17
C SER A 15 4.65 3.73 8.99
N SER A 16 3.62 2.95 8.72
CA SER A 16 3.72 1.51 8.48
C SER A 16 4.52 1.21 7.22
N ALA A 17 4.24 1.92 6.11
CA ALA A 17 4.96 1.76 4.85
C ALA A 17 6.44 2.16 4.97
N ARG A 18 6.76 3.17 5.79
CA ARG A 18 8.13 3.60 6.06
C ARG A 18 8.89 2.59 6.93
N GLU A 19 8.24 1.94 7.88
CA GLU A 19 8.84 0.90 8.73
C GLU A 19 9.20 -0.37 7.95
N LEU A 20 8.41 -0.70 6.92
CA LEU A 20 8.72 -1.80 6.01
C LEU A 20 9.90 -1.51 5.07
N ARG A 21 10.40 -0.27 5.03
CA ARG A 21 11.52 0.10 4.17
C ARG A 21 12.83 -0.41 4.76
N GLU A 22 13.53 -1.18 3.95
CA GLU A 22 14.88 -1.64 4.27
C GLU A 22 15.96 -0.60 3.96
N PRO A 23 16.95 -0.42 4.85
CA PRO A 23 18.12 0.41 4.56
C PRO A 23 18.81 -0.02 3.27
N GLY A 24 19.11 0.95 2.40
CA GLY A 24 19.76 0.71 1.11
C GLY A 24 18.81 0.38 -0.05
N THR A 25 17.50 0.32 0.18
CA THR A 25 16.49 0.08 -0.89
C THR A 25 15.79 1.36 -1.35
N GLY A 26 15.29 1.34 -2.59
CA GLY A 26 14.47 2.39 -3.18
C GLY A 26 15.20 3.67 -3.62
N SER A 27 16.54 3.71 -3.52
CA SER A 27 17.33 4.88 -3.93
C SER A 27 17.29 5.11 -5.44
N TRP A 28 17.23 4.03 -6.22
CA TRP A 28 17.13 4.07 -7.68
C TRP A 28 15.95 4.91 -8.17
N LEU A 29 14.85 4.97 -7.40
CA LEU A 29 13.69 5.78 -7.74
C LEU A 29 14.01 7.27 -7.62
N LEU A 30 14.64 7.67 -6.52
CA LEU A 30 15.01 9.07 -6.26
C LEU A 30 16.10 9.56 -7.22
N GLU A 31 16.96 8.65 -7.67
CA GLU A 31 18.02 8.89 -8.65
C GLU A 31 17.53 8.78 -10.11
N GLY A 32 16.28 8.35 -10.30
CA GLY A 32 15.67 8.17 -11.61
C GLY A 32 15.37 9.49 -12.31
N ARG A 33 15.59 9.55 -13.62
CA ARG A 33 15.38 10.77 -14.42
C ARG A 33 13.92 11.21 -14.44
N GLU A 34 13.00 10.26 -14.60
CA GLU A 34 11.56 10.49 -14.59
C GLU A 34 11.10 11.11 -13.27
N TYR A 35 11.63 10.60 -12.16
CA TYR A 35 11.34 11.12 -10.83
C TYR A 35 11.91 12.52 -10.63
N MET A 36 13.19 12.75 -10.95
CA MET A 36 13.80 14.09 -10.81
C MET A 36 13.06 15.12 -11.66
N ASN A 37 12.76 14.80 -12.92
CA ASN A 37 12.00 15.68 -13.80
C ASN A 37 10.60 15.97 -13.26
N TRP A 38 9.90 14.97 -12.73
CA TRP A 38 8.60 15.15 -12.08
C TRP A 38 8.70 16.04 -10.84
N LYS A 39 9.72 15.82 -10.00
CA LYS A 39 10.00 16.62 -8.80
C LYS A 39 10.31 18.07 -9.15
N GLU A 40 10.92 18.31 -10.31
CA GLU A 40 11.17 19.62 -10.91
C GLU A 40 9.93 20.24 -11.59
N GLY A 41 8.79 19.56 -11.62
CA GLY A 41 7.52 20.05 -12.15
C GLY A 41 7.35 19.86 -13.65
N GLN A 42 8.08 18.92 -14.25
CA GLN A 42 7.81 18.50 -15.61
C GLN A 42 6.64 17.50 -15.63
N ARG A 43 5.74 17.65 -16.61
CA ARG A 43 4.57 16.79 -16.85
C ARG A 43 3.53 16.70 -15.72
N GLY A 44 3.82 17.12 -14.49
CA GLY A 44 2.88 17.28 -13.37
C GLY A 44 2.23 15.97 -12.86
N LEU A 45 2.53 14.83 -13.48
CA LEU A 45 2.02 13.51 -13.09
C LEU A 45 3.14 12.47 -13.22
N LEU A 46 3.30 11.65 -12.20
CA LEU A 46 4.15 10.47 -12.21
C LEU A 46 3.33 9.27 -11.74
N TRP A 47 3.28 8.23 -12.57
CA TRP A 47 2.61 6.99 -12.24
C TRP A 47 3.65 5.90 -11.95
N LEU A 48 3.61 5.37 -10.72
CA LEU A 48 4.42 4.23 -10.31
C LEU A 48 3.56 2.97 -10.30
N HIS A 49 3.87 1.99 -11.15
CA HIS A 49 3.01 0.82 -11.30
C HIS A 49 3.75 -0.51 -11.27
N GLY A 50 3.04 -1.53 -10.78
CA GLY A 50 3.48 -2.92 -10.89
C GLY A 50 3.49 -3.41 -12.35
N ILE A 51 4.02 -4.60 -12.57
CA ILE A 51 3.91 -5.27 -13.87
C ILE A 51 2.58 -5.99 -13.95
N ARG A 52 2.02 -6.02 -15.16
CA ARG A 52 1.00 -6.99 -15.55
C ARG A 52 1.62 -7.88 -16.62
N GLU A 53 2.00 -9.08 -16.21
CA GLU A 53 2.52 -10.06 -17.15
C GLU A 53 1.40 -10.92 -17.72
N PHE A 54 1.43 -11.08 -19.04
CA PHE A 54 0.68 -12.12 -19.73
C PHE A 54 1.65 -13.28 -19.93
N THR A 55 1.50 -14.36 -19.16
CA THR A 55 2.25 -15.57 -19.45
C THR A 55 1.86 -16.10 -20.83
N HIS A 56 2.86 -16.29 -21.70
CA HIS A 56 2.65 -16.89 -23.02
C HIS A 56 2.21 -18.34 -22.85
N TRP A 57 0.97 -18.63 -23.25
CA TRP A 57 0.35 -19.95 -23.14
C TRP A 57 0.74 -20.83 -24.34
N PHE A 58 1.68 -21.76 -24.15
CA PHE A 58 1.86 -22.86 -25.09
C PHE A 58 0.87 -23.99 -24.73
N LYS A 59 -0.16 -24.13 -25.57
CA LYS A 59 -1.16 -25.24 -25.70
C LYS A 59 -2.54 -25.05 -25.04
N SER A 60 -3.47 -24.51 -25.84
CA SER A 60 -4.89 -24.87 -25.97
C SER A 60 -5.83 -24.89 -24.74
N TYR A 61 -6.88 -24.05 -24.83
CA TYR A 61 -8.20 -24.14 -24.16
C TYR A 61 -8.38 -23.71 -22.68
N ALA A 62 -7.54 -22.82 -22.12
CA ALA A 62 -7.85 -22.14 -20.85
C ALA A 62 -7.74 -20.59 -20.97
N PRO A 63 -8.52 -19.80 -20.20
CA PRO A 63 -8.45 -18.33 -20.27
C PRO A 63 -7.06 -17.80 -19.87
N ARG A 64 -6.61 -16.70 -20.51
CA ARG A 64 -5.32 -16.01 -20.25
C ARG A 64 -5.18 -15.72 -18.74
N MET A 65 -4.18 -16.31 -18.10
CA MET A 65 -3.83 -15.96 -16.73
C MET A 65 -3.11 -14.60 -16.73
N VAL A 66 -3.80 -13.58 -16.24
CA VAL A 66 -3.20 -12.28 -15.94
C VAL A 66 -2.60 -12.38 -14.55
N ILE A 67 -1.27 -12.29 -14.45
CA ILE A 67 -0.60 -12.19 -13.15
C ILE A 67 -0.43 -10.71 -12.85
N ASN A 68 -1.18 -10.21 -11.87
CA ASN A 68 -0.99 -8.87 -11.33
C ASN A 68 0.05 -8.96 -10.21
N ILE A 69 1.24 -8.40 -10.45
CA ILE A 69 2.31 -8.45 -9.46
C ILE A 69 1.93 -7.60 -8.25
N SER A 70 1.80 -8.31 -7.13
CA SER A 70 1.35 -7.82 -5.84
C SER A 70 2.54 -7.78 -4.88
N GLY A 71 2.61 -6.79 -4.01
CA GLY A 71 3.70 -6.72 -3.03
C GLY A 71 5.08 -6.43 -3.63
N CYS A 72 5.16 -5.68 -4.74
CA CYS A 72 6.42 -5.20 -5.33
C CYS A 72 6.97 -3.91 -4.66
N GLY A 73 6.43 -3.50 -3.51
CA GLY A 73 6.96 -2.37 -2.73
C GLY A 73 6.44 -0.98 -3.12
N LYS A 74 5.35 -0.87 -3.90
CA LYS A 74 4.75 0.43 -4.28
C LYS A 74 4.52 1.38 -3.10
N SER A 75 3.88 0.90 -2.04
CA SER A 75 3.59 1.71 -0.84
C SER A 75 4.86 2.11 -0.07
N VAL A 76 5.87 1.26 -0.08
CA VAL A 76 7.19 1.55 0.52
C VAL A 76 7.91 2.64 -0.29
N LEU A 77 7.82 2.58 -1.61
CA LEU A 77 8.37 3.58 -2.52
C LEU A 77 7.59 4.91 -2.44
N SER A 78 6.26 4.90 -2.30
CA SER A 78 5.49 6.13 -2.07
C SER A 78 5.84 6.78 -0.75
N ALA A 79 6.06 6.02 0.33
CA ALA A 79 6.58 6.55 1.59
C ALA A 79 8.00 7.14 1.43
N THR A 80 8.84 6.53 0.61
CA THR A 80 10.18 7.06 0.27
C THR A 80 10.08 8.40 -0.46
N VAL A 81 9.16 8.53 -1.42
CA VAL A 81 8.89 9.80 -2.12
C VAL A 81 8.33 10.85 -1.17
N ILE A 82 7.36 10.48 -0.33
CA ILE A 82 6.79 11.40 0.67
C ILE A 82 7.91 11.95 1.56
N LYS A 83 8.83 11.10 2.03
CA LYS A 83 9.92 11.56 2.89
C LYS A 83 10.87 12.51 2.16
N ASP A 84 11.22 12.22 0.91
CA ASP A 84 12.08 13.10 0.12
C ASP A 84 11.42 14.46 -0.17
N VAL A 85 10.13 14.46 -0.53
CA VAL A 85 9.36 15.68 -0.81
C VAL A 85 9.09 16.48 0.47
N GLU A 86 8.86 15.82 1.60
CA GLU A 86 8.74 16.45 2.92
C GLU A 86 9.99 17.26 3.23
N ASN A 87 11.19 16.67 3.08
CA ASN A 87 12.46 17.38 3.28
C ASN A 87 12.61 18.58 2.31
N LEU A 88 12.14 18.46 1.06
CA LEU A 88 12.13 19.58 0.12
C LEU A 88 11.21 20.70 0.59
N CYS A 89 10.01 20.37 1.06
CA CYS A 89 9.05 21.33 1.59
C CYS A 89 9.56 22.00 2.86
N GLU A 90 10.28 21.29 3.74
CA GLU A 90 10.93 21.91 4.92
C GLU A 90 11.96 22.98 4.53
N SER A 91 12.62 22.82 3.37
CA SER A 91 13.61 23.79 2.87
C SER A 91 13.03 24.99 2.09
N LYS A 92 11.75 24.92 1.68
CA LYS A 92 11.10 25.92 0.81
C LYS A 92 9.71 26.28 1.30
N ASP A 93 9.56 27.47 1.87
CA ASP A 93 8.31 27.97 2.46
C ASP A 93 7.12 28.12 1.50
N ASP A 94 7.34 27.95 0.19
CA ASP A 94 6.33 28.05 -0.86
C ASP A 94 5.98 26.69 -1.51
N HIS A 95 6.35 25.57 -0.89
CA HIS A 95 6.04 24.21 -1.39
C HIS A 95 5.11 23.45 -0.45
N ALA A 96 3.97 22.94 -0.89
CA ALA A 96 3.08 22.16 -0.02
C ALA A 96 3.11 20.67 -0.36
N LEU A 97 2.83 19.82 0.64
CA LEU A 97 2.75 18.38 0.50
C LEU A 97 1.46 17.87 1.16
N ALA A 98 0.74 17.02 0.43
CA ALA A 98 -0.32 16.18 0.97
C ALA A 98 -0.18 14.77 0.40
N TYR A 99 -0.63 13.78 1.17
CA TYR A 99 -0.64 12.39 0.74
C TYR A 99 -1.88 11.67 1.24
N PHE A 100 -2.25 10.59 0.57
CA PHE A 100 -3.39 9.75 0.95
C PHE A 100 -3.15 8.31 0.53
N TYR A 101 -3.50 7.37 1.41
CA TYR A 101 -3.39 5.92 1.17
C TYR A 101 -4.78 5.33 1.02
N PHE A 102 -5.09 4.81 -0.15
CA PHE A 102 -6.29 3.99 -0.35
C PHE A 102 -6.04 2.60 0.24
N THR A 103 -7.08 2.02 0.85
CA THR A 103 -7.03 0.61 1.29
C THR A 103 -8.32 -0.11 0.92
N PHE A 104 -8.22 -1.38 0.54
CA PHE A 104 -9.36 -2.24 0.23
C PHE A 104 -10.22 -2.62 1.45
N SER A 105 -9.67 -2.46 2.66
CA SER A 105 -10.26 -2.95 3.91
C SER A 105 -11.02 -1.88 4.71
N ASP A 106 -11.02 -0.64 4.23
CA ASP A 106 -11.67 0.50 4.91
C ASP A 106 -12.42 1.37 3.90
N SER A 107 -13.75 1.30 3.97
CA SER A 107 -14.63 2.06 3.08
C SER A 107 -14.50 3.58 3.24
N GLU A 108 -14.07 4.09 4.41
CA GLU A 108 -13.80 5.52 4.61
C GLU A 108 -12.55 5.96 3.86
N LYS A 109 -11.53 5.09 3.77
CA LYS A 109 -10.33 5.30 2.95
C LYS A 109 -10.59 5.10 1.46
N GLN A 110 -11.71 4.52 1.04
CA GLN A 110 -12.13 4.42 -0.38
C GLN A 110 -13.01 5.59 -0.84
N ASN A 111 -13.35 6.51 0.06
CA ASN A 111 -14.28 7.60 -0.20
C ASN A 111 -13.56 8.86 -0.69
N LEU A 112 -13.94 9.35 -1.87
CA LEU A 112 -13.34 10.54 -2.50
C LEU A 112 -13.52 11.82 -1.69
N VAL A 113 -14.66 11.97 -0.99
CA VAL A 113 -14.91 13.13 -0.12
C VAL A 113 -13.91 13.13 1.02
N ASN A 114 -13.71 11.98 1.67
CA ASN A 114 -12.75 11.84 2.77
C ASN A 114 -11.31 12.07 2.30
N MET A 115 -10.95 11.57 1.13
CA MET A 115 -9.65 11.83 0.52
C MET A 115 -9.44 13.33 0.28
N LEU A 116 -10.41 14.02 -0.33
CA LEU A 116 -10.34 15.47 -0.56
C LEU A 116 -10.23 16.26 0.75
N LEU A 117 -11.04 15.91 1.75
CA LEU A 117 -11.00 16.52 3.08
C LEU A 117 -9.64 16.35 3.76
N SER A 118 -9.08 15.13 3.68
CA SER A 118 -7.76 14.81 4.23
C SER A 118 -6.65 15.61 3.56
N ILE A 119 -6.64 15.69 2.23
CA ILE A 119 -5.68 16.50 1.46
C ILE A 119 -5.81 17.98 1.83
N ILE A 120 -7.04 18.52 1.84
CA ILE A 120 -7.32 19.92 2.22
C ILE A 120 -6.90 20.20 3.66
N GLY A 121 -6.99 19.22 4.57
CA GLY A 121 -6.54 19.34 5.95
C GLY A 121 -5.01 19.35 6.11
N GLN A 122 -4.27 18.77 5.16
CA GLN A 122 -2.81 18.66 5.20
C GLN A 122 -2.08 19.89 4.65
N LEU A 123 -2.59 20.50 3.58
CA LEU A 123 -1.93 21.63 2.90
C LEU A 123 -1.78 22.94 3.74
N PRO A 124 -2.71 23.32 4.65
CA PRO A 124 -2.64 24.59 5.41
C PRO A 124 -1.62 24.62 6.56
N LYS A 125 -0.69 23.66 6.67
CA LYS A 125 0.12 23.43 7.89
C LYS A 125 1.31 24.40 8.12
N ARG A 126 1.55 25.41 7.29
CA ARG A 126 2.70 26.32 7.52
C ARG A 126 2.42 27.40 8.59
N PRO A 127 3.36 27.65 9.53
CA PRO A 127 3.13 28.56 10.65
C PRO A 127 2.98 30.05 10.30
N SER A 128 3.45 30.47 9.12
CA SER A 128 3.57 31.90 8.79
C SER A 128 2.33 32.55 8.21
N GLU A 129 1.35 31.84 7.64
CA GLU A 129 0.17 32.53 7.09
C GLU A 129 -1.06 31.64 6.87
N ARG A 130 -2.21 32.19 7.33
CA ARG A 130 -3.60 31.91 6.96
C ARG A 130 -4.22 30.65 7.58
N GLY A 131 -5.11 30.88 8.55
CA GLY A 131 -6.09 29.88 8.95
C GLY A 131 -6.85 29.31 7.75
N LEU A 132 -7.53 28.18 7.95
CA LEU A 132 -8.32 27.49 6.93
C LEU A 132 -9.08 28.47 6.01
N PRO A 133 -9.01 28.29 4.67
CA PRO A 133 -9.74 29.14 3.75
C PRO A 133 -11.20 29.29 4.18
N ARG A 134 -11.77 30.49 4.06
CA ARG A 134 -13.13 30.78 4.51
C ARG A 134 -14.13 29.82 3.88
N GLU A 135 -13.89 29.43 2.63
CA GLU A 135 -14.64 28.45 1.87
C GLU A 135 -14.69 27.08 2.54
N VAL A 136 -13.60 26.62 3.17
CA VAL A 136 -13.59 25.35 3.94
C VAL A 136 -14.48 25.47 5.18
N VAL A 137 -14.42 26.62 5.86
CA VAL A 137 -15.20 26.89 7.07
C VAL A 137 -16.70 27.04 6.74
N ASP A 138 -17.01 27.68 5.62
CA ASP A 138 -18.38 27.87 5.13
C ASP A 138 -18.97 26.55 4.65
N LEU A 139 -18.18 25.72 3.96
CA LEU A 139 -18.59 24.37 3.57
C LEU A 139 -18.93 23.51 4.80
N TYR A 140 -18.07 23.51 5.83
CA TYR A 140 -18.34 22.82 7.09
C TYR A 140 -19.64 23.29 7.78
N LYS A 141 -19.93 24.60 7.74
CA LYS A 141 -21.17 25.16 8.36
C LYS A 141 -22.43 24.84 7.57
N SER A 142 -22.30 24.52 6.28
CA SER A 142 -23.42 24.29 5.37
C SER A 142 -23.91 22.82 5.29
N THR A 143 -23.32 21.91 6.07
CA THR A 143 -23.58 20.46 5.95
C THR A 143 -24.98 20.06 6.41
N GLY A 144 -25.83 19.70 5.43
CA GLY A 144 -27.09 18.96 5.56
C GLY A 144 -27.19 17.87 4.48
N ALA A 145 -28.04 16.85 4.69
CA ALA A 145 -28.00 15.54 4.02
C ALA A 145 -28.22 15.48 2.47
N VAL A 146 -28.47 16.59 1.77
CA VAL A 146 -29.01 16.57 0.38
C VAL A 146 -27.93 16.69 -0.73
N ARG A 147 -26.61 16.69 -0.45
CA ARG A 147 -25.64 17.26 -1.42
C ARG A 147 -24.31 16.53 -1.71
N LYS A 148 -24.20 15.21 -1.58
CA LYS A 148 -22.92 14.49 -1.82
C LYS A 148 -22.20 14.81 -3.15
N SER A 149 -22.91 15.00 -4.28
CA SER A 149 -22.28 15.37 -5.57
C SER A 149 -21.89 16.85 -5.66
N ALA A 150 -22.68 17.75 -5.06
CA ALA A 150 -22.34 19.16 -4.97
C ALA A 150 -21.12 19.38 -4.05
N GLU A 151 -20.97 18.54 -3.03
CA GLU A 151 -19.85 18.56 -2.08
C GLU A 151 -18.50 18.28 -2.74
N ILE A 152 -18.38 17.28 -3.63
CA ILE A 152 -17.12 17.00 -4.35
C ILE A 152 -16.69 18.19 -5.21
N LYS A 153 -17.63 18.83 -5.93
CA LYS A 153 -17.32 19.99 -6.78
C LYS A 153 -16.83 21.18 -5.97
N GLU A 154 -17.46 21.46 -4.84
CA GLU A 154 -17.02 22.53 -3.95
C GLU A 154 -15.67 22.21 -3.30
N LEU A 155 -15.45 20.98 -2.83
CA LEU A 155 -14.17 20.54 -2.30
C LEU A 155 -13.05 20.62 -3.34
N LYS A 156 -13.32 20.23 -4.58
CA LYS A 156 -12.37 20.39 -5.69
C LYS A 156 -12.01 21.87 -5.89
N LYS A 157 -13.01 22.75 -5.93
CA LYS A 157 -12.80 24.20 -6.11
C LYS A 157 -11.93 24.77 -4.98
N VAL A 158 -12.21 24.38 -3.74
CA VAL A 158 -11.42 24.76 -2.57
C VAL A 158 -9.98 24.24 -2.68
N LEU A 159 -9.79 22.97 -3.02
CA LEU A 159 -8.47 22.38 -3.22
C LEU A 159 -7.69 23.15 -4.30
N SER A 160 -8.31 23.45 -5.44
CA SER A 160 -7.68 24.24 -6.50
C SER A 160 -7.32 25.66 -6.06
N GLN A 161 -8.11 26.31 -5.21
CA GLN A 161 -7.77 27.62 -4.63
C GLN A 161 -6.55 27.52 -3.70
N ILE A 162 -6.50 26.47 -2.85
CA ILE A 162 -5.37 26.22 -1.95
C ILE A 162 -4.09 25.98 -2.76
N ILE A 163 -4.14 25.11 -3.78
CA ILE A 163 -2.98 24.80 -4.63
C ILE A 163 -2.43 26.07 -5.29
N LYS A 164 -3.30 26.98 -5.75
CA LYS A 164 -2.89 28.26 -6.36
C LYS A 164 -2.22 29.22 -5.37
N GLY A 165 -2.37 28.99 -4.07
CA GLY A 165 -1.71 29.76 -3.02
C GLY A 165 -0.25 29.37 -2.77
N PHE A 166 0.22 28.25 -3.36
CA PHE A 166 1.59 27.78 -3.26
C PHE A 166 2.26 27.83 -4.63
N GLY A 167 3.56 28.12 -4.66
CA GLY A 167 4.39 28.07 -5.86
C GLY A 167 4.50 26.65 -6.40
N ARG A 168 4.50 25.63 -5.51
CA ARG A 168 4.37 24.23 -5.90
C ARG A 168 3.62 23.42 -4.85
N THR A 169 2.74 22.53 -5.29
CA THR A 169 2.06 21.54 -4.45
C THR A 169 2.35 20.13 -4.93
N PHE A 170 2.66 19.24 -3.99
CA PHE A 170 2.81 17.80 -4.22
C PHE A 170 1.63 17.05 -3.62
N ILE A 171 1.03 16.16 -4.42
CA ILE A 171 -0.04 15.26 -3.97
C ILE A 171 0.39 13.83 -4.27
N ILE A 172 0.52 12.99 -3.25
CA ILE A 172 0.86 11.58 -3.40
C ILE A 172 -0.35 10.70 -3.05
N LEU A 173 -0.84 9.92 -4.00
CA LEU A 173 -1.97 9.01 -3.83
C LEU A 173 -1.48 7.57 -3.98
N ASP A 174 -1.52 6.79 -2.91
CA ASP A 174 -1.07 5.41 -2.91
C ASP A 174 -2.24 4.43 -3.13
N ALA A 175 -2.00 3.41 -3.95
CA ALA A 175 -2.88 2.25 -4.19
C ALA A 175 -4.24 2.57 -4.82
N LEU A 176 -4.26 3.33 -5.94
CA LEU A 176 -5.50 3.67 -6.66
C LEU A 176 -6.34 2.45 -7.07
N ASP A 177 -5.72 1.29 -7.30
CA ASP A 177 -6.42 0.04 -7.62
C ASP A 177 -7.30 -0.47 -6.48
N GLU A 178 -7.05 -0.07 -5.24
CA GLU A 178 -7.84 -0.47 -4.07
C GLU A 178 -9.15 0.33 -3.92
N VAL A 179 -9.37 1.33 -4.77
CA VAL A 179 -10.65 2.03 -4.90
C VAL A 179 -11.60 1.18 -5.76
N PRO A 180 -12.83 0.92 -5.29
CA PRO A 180 -13.81 0.15 -6.07
C PRO A 180 -14.05 0.79 -7.44
N THR A 181 -14.08 -0.02 -8.50
CA THR A 181 -14.20 0.43 -9.91
C THR A 181 -15.37 1.40 -10.11
N ARG A 182 -16.51 1.18 -9.43
CA ARG A 182 -17.70 2.06 -9.48
C ARG A 182 -17.44 3.52 -9.06
N VAL A 183 -16.39 3.78 -8.29
CA VAL A 183 -16.00 5.11 -7.80
C VAL A 183 -14.69 5.58 -8.45
N ARG A 184 -13.83 4.64 -8.88
CA ARG A 184 -12.50 4.91 -9.41
C ARG A 184 -12.50 5.80 -10.65
N ASP A 185 -13.50 5.70 -11.51
CA ASP A 185 -13.67 6.61 -12.67
C ASP A 185 -13.76 8.09 -12.23
N SER A 186 -14.46 8.37 -11.13
CA SER A 186 -14.57 9.73 -10.60
C SER A 186 -13.24 10.25 -10.05
N LEU A 187 -12.43 9.36 -9.47
CA LEU A 187 -11.09 9.68 -8.98
C LEU A 187 -10.13 9.98 -10.14
N LEU A 188 -10.16 9.16 -11.18
CA LEU A 188 -9.35 9.34 -12.38
C LEU A 188 -9.72 10.64 -13.12
N SER A 189 -11.03 10.95 -13.23
CA SER A 189 -11.51 12.24 -13.75
C SER A 189 -10.99 13.41 -12.93
N LEU A 190 -11.08 13.33 -11.60
CA LEU A 190 -10.59 14.37 -10.69
C LEU A 190 -9.08 14.61 -10.87
N ILE A 191 -8.26 13.56 -11.00
CA ILE A 191 -6.82 13.69 -11.23
C ILE A 191 -6.55 14.39 -12.57
N GLY A 192 -7.25 13.98 -13.64
CA GLY A 192 -7.13 14.60 -14.96
C GLY A 192 -7.52 16.07 -14.94
N GLU A 193 -8.62 16.40 -14.26
CA GLU A 193 -9.09 17.77 -14.08
C GLU A 193 -8.11 18.63 -13.28
N LEU A 194 -7.59 18.13 -12.15
CA LEU A 194 -6.57 18.85 -11.37
C LEU A 194 -5.30 19.10 -12.19
N LYS A 195 -4.87 18.13 -12.98
CA LYS A 195 -3.73 18.32 -13.88
C LYS A 195 -4.01 19.35 -14.99
N ALA A 196 -5.23 19.42 -15.50
CA ALA A 196 -5.61 20.40 -16.52
C ALA A 196 -5.78 21.81 -15.93
N ASP A 197 -6.31 21.92 -14.71
CA ASP A 197 -6.59 23.17 -14.01
C ASP A 197 -5.32 23.88 -13.50
N HIS A 198 -4.18 23.17 -13.47
CA HIS A 198 -2.92 23.63 -12.88
C HIS A 198 -1.73 23.38 -13.81
N ASN A 199 -0.79 24.33 -13.88
CA ASN A 199 0.44 24.14 -14.63
C ASN A 199 1.31 23.06 -13.96
N ALA A 200 1.98 22.22 -14.75
CA ALA A 200 2.88 21.16 -14.26
C ALA A 200 3.95 21.69 -13.27
N GLY A 201 4.36 22.96 -13.42
CA GLY A 201 5.29 23.61 -12.50
C GLY A 201 4.72 23.88 -11.11
N SER A 202 3.40 24.00 -10.98
CA SER A 202 2.66 24.33 -9.74
C SER A 202 2.03 23.13 -9.05
N LEU A 203 1.76 22.03 -9.77
CA LEU A 203 1.17 20.82 -9.22
C LEU A 203 1.89 19.57 -9.74
N SER A 204 2.39 18.76 -8.81
CA SER A 204 3.01 17.46 -9.08
C SER A 204 2.24 16.38 -8.35
N ILE A 205 1.54 15.53 -9.11
CA ILE A 205 0.79 14.39 -8.59
C ILE A 205 1.62 13.12 -8.78
N LEU A 206 1.81 12.33 -7.73
CA LEU A 206 2.29 10.96 -7.83
C LEU A 206 1.14 10.02 -7.52
N VAL A 207 0.95 9.00 -8.35
CA VAL A 207 -0.01 7.94 -8.10
C VAL A 207 0.67 6.58 -8.12
N THR A 208 0.34 5.70 -7.19
CA THR A 208 0.74 4.28 -7.26
C THR A 208 -0.46 3.41 -7.56
N SER A 209 -0.28 2.40 -8.40
CA SER A 209 -1.35 1.42 -8.64
C SER A 209 -0.87 0.13 -9.29
N ARG A 210 -1.76 -0.85 -9.40
CA ARG A 210 -1.69 -1.88 -10.45
C ARG A 210 -2.09 -1.29 -11.81
N PRO A 211 -1.56 -1.81 -12.92
CA PRO A 211 -1.95 -1.38 -14.27
C PRO A 211 -3.26 -2.05 -14.72
N GLU A 212 -4.34 -1.79 -13.98
CA GLU A 212 -5.69 -2.17 -14.39
C GLU A 212 -6.12 -1.38 -15.64
N ALA A 213 -6.99 -1.97 -16.47
CA ALA A 213 -7.26 -1.46 -17.81
C ALA A 213 -7.84 -0.03 -17.83
N ASP A 214 -8.72 0.27 -16.87
CA ASP A 214 -9.31 1.60 -16.68
C ASP A 214 -8.29 2.63 -16.17
N ILE A 215 -7.39 2.22 -15.26
CA ILE A 215 -6.30 3.06 -14.76
C ILE A 215 -5.30 3.38 -15.87
N VAL A 216 -4.84 2.36 -16.61
CA VAL A 216 -3.95 2.49 -17.77
C VAL A 216 -4.58 3.45 -18.78
N GLY A 217 -5.82 3.14 -19.19
CA GLY A 217 -6.54 3.91 -20.19
C GLY A 217 -6.70 5.37 -19.82
N SER A 218 -6.85 5.69 -18.53
CA SER A 218 -7.01 7.08 -18.06
C SER A 218 -5.68 7.80 -17.85
N LEU A 219 -4.71 7.19 -17.17
CA LEU A 219 -3.46 7.86 -16.79
C LEU A 219 -2.51 8.05 -17.98
N GLU A 220 -2.49 7.15 -18.96
CA GLU A 220 -1.66 7.30 -20.16
C GLU A 220 -2.10 8.51 -21.01
N GLN A 221 -3.40 8.79 -21.05
CA GLN A 221 -3.96 9.96 -21.75
C GLN A 221 -3.52 11.29 -21.14
N LEU A 222 -3.12 11.29 -19.87
CA LEU A 222 -2.70 12.49 -19.18
C LEU A 222 -1.27 12.92 -19.55
N ASN A 223 -0.51 12.16 -20.35
CA ASN A 223 0.88 12.50 -20.71
C ASN A 223 1.78 12.76 -19.48
N GLY A 224 1.70 11.86 -18.49
CA GLY A 224 2.59 11.85 -17.33
C GLY A 224 3.94 11.16 -17.61
N PHE A 225 4.77 11.06 -16.58
CA PHE A 225 5.80 10.03 -16.53
C PHE A 225 5.20 8.72 -16.02
N SER A 226 5.75 7.59 -16.47
CA SER A 226 5.35 6.27 -15.99
C SER A 226 6.61 5.48 -15.65
N ILE A 227 6.65 4.90 -14.45
CA ILE A 227 7.73 4.04 -13.97
C ILE A 227 7.12 2.67 -13.68
N SER A 228 7.56 1.68 -14.44
CA SER A 228 7.20 0.28 -14.22
C SER A 228 8.19 -0.38 -13.26
N LEU A 229 7.65 -0.99 -12.21
CA LEU A 229 8.35 -1.82 -11.25
C LEU A 229 8.67 -3.18 -11.86
N GLN A 230 9.60 -3.21 -12.82
CA GLN A 230 10.10 -4.42 -13.45
C GLN A 230 11.12 -5.16 -12.57
N SER A 231 11.21 -6.49 -12.68
CA SER A 231 12.16 -7.30 -11.89
C SER A 231 13.58 -6.79 -12.04
N SER A 232 14.04 -6.44 -13.24
CA SER A 232 15.38 -5.89 -13.46
C SER A 232 15.70 -4.63 -12.64
N THR A 233 14.68 -3.84 -12.30
CA THR A 233 14.82 -2.61 -11.51
C THR A 233 14.77 -2.91 -10.01
N ILE A 234 14.01 -3.91 -9.59
CA ILE A 234 13.72 -4.20 -8.18
C ILE A 234 14.59 -5.31 -7.60
N ASP A 235 15.07 -6.25 -8.41
CA ASP A 235 15.88 -7.39 -7.98
C ASP A 235 17.10 -6.99 -7.13
N PRO A 236 17.81 -5.85 -7.41
CA PRO A 236 18.85 -5.36 -6.52
C PRO A 236 18.35 -4.97 -5.11
N ASP A 237 17.16 -4.37 -5.01
CA ASP A 237 16.54 -4.05 -3.73
C ASP A 237 16.05 -5.31 -3.01
N ILE A 238 15.49 -6.30 -3.73
CA ILE A 238 15.10 -7.61 -3.18
C ILE A 238 16.33 -8.33 -2.61
N ARG A 239 17.44 -8.33 -3.34
CA ARG A 239 18.70 -8.90 -2.88
C ARG A 239 19.18 -8.23 -1.58
N THR A 240 19.10 -6.90 -1.53
CA THR A 240 19.45 -6.12 -0.33
C THR A 240 18.54 -6.48 0.84
N TYR A 241 17.23 -6.59 0.61
CA TYR A 241 16.26 -7.04 1.61
C TYR A 241 16.58 -8.44 2.15
N ILE A 242 16.90 -9.41 1.27
CA ILE A 242 17.24 -10.77 1.69
C ILE A 242 18.50 -10.75 2.57
N ARG A 243 19.54 -10.02 2.17
CA ARG A 243 20.78 -9.90 2.94
C ARG A 243 20.56 -9.29 4.32
N ASN A 244 19.80 -8.21 4.38
CA ASN A 244 19.45 -7.58 5.66
C ASN A 244 18.65 -8.53 6.55
N SER A 245 17.69 -9.26 5.96
CA SER A 245 16.87 -10.24 6.67
C SER A 245 17.71 -11.40 7.23
N LEU A 246 18.66 -11.92 6.47
CA LEU A 246 19.59 -12.98 6.89
C LEU A 246 20.60 -12.50 7.95
N ALA A 247 21.03 -11.23 7.86
CA ALA A 247 21.96 -10.63 8.81
C ALA A 247 21.29 -10.18 10.13
N SER A 248 19.96 -10.05 10.14
CA SER A 248 19.18 -9.61 11.30
C SER A 248 19.37 -10.57 12.48
N LYS A 249 19.46 -10.01 13.69
CA LYS A 249 19.60 -10.80 14.93
C LYS A 249 18.33 -11.56 15.31
N ASP A 250 17.19 -11.16 14.75
CA ASP A 250 15.87 -11.52 15.26
C ASP A 250 15.11 -12.55 14.39
N GLY A 251 15.55 -12.83 13.16
CA GLY A 251 14.79 -13.65 12.21
C GLY A 251 15.42 -15.00 11.91
N ILE A 252 16.64 -15.00 11.37
CA ILE A 252 17.22 -16.21 10.79
C ILE A 252 18.45 -16.63 11.59
N ARG A 253 18.48 -17.89 12.04
CA ARG A 253 19.70 -18.46 12.65
C ARG A 253 20.85 -18.27 11.68
N LYS A 254 22.00 -17.79 12.16
CA LYS A 254 23.20 -17.61 11.33
C LYS A 254 23.55 -18.90 10.60
N PHE A 255 23.28 -18.94 9.31
CA PHE A 255 23.64 -20.05 8.46
C PHE A 255 25.09 -19.88 7.97
N PRO A 256 25.75 -20.95 7.52
CA PRO A 256 27.02 -20.80 6.81
C PRO A 256 26.83 -19.92 5.57
N GLN A 257 27.84 -19.13 5.22
CA GLN A 257 27.80 -18.21 4.08
C GLN A 257 27.38 -18.89 2.77
N GLU A 258 27.77 -20.14 2.57
CA GLU A 258 27.36 -20.96 1.42
C GLU A 258 25.84 -21.09 1.32
N ILE A 259 25.16 -21.32 2.45
CA ILE A 259 23.70 -21.45 2.51
C ILE A 259 23.02 -20.10 2.33
N GLU A 260 23.57 -19.03 2.89
CA GLU A 260 23.05 -17.67 2.70
C GLU A 260 23.11 -17.26 1.22
N CYS A 261 24.21 -17.59 0.53
CA CYS A 261 24.32 -17.39 -0.92
C CYS A 261 23.30 -18.24 -1.69
N GLU A 262 23.11 -19.51 -1.34
CA GLU A 262 22.09 -20.38 -1.96
C GLU A 262 20.68 -19.80 -1.78
N ILE A 263 20.34 -19.28 -0.59
CA ILE A 263 19.06 -18.62 -0.31
C ILE A 263 18.91 -17.38 -1.18
N GLU A 264 19.91 -16.48 -1.17
CA GLU A 264 19.88 -15.23 -1.93
C GLU A 264 19.66 -15.48 -3.43
N GLU A 265 20.46 -16.35 -4.04
CA GLU A 265 20.38 -16.63 -5.47
C GLU A 265 19.03 -17.25 -5.85
N THR A 266 18.56 -18.22 -5.05
CA THR A 266 17.30 -18.91 -5.31
C THR A 266 16.10 -17.97 -5.16
N LEU A 267 16.06 -17.16 -4.10
CA LEU A 267 14.95 -16.26 -3.84
C LEU A 267 14.91 -15.08 -4.81
N VAL A 268 16.06 -14.49 -5.16
CA VAL A 268 16.10 -13.41 -6.16
C VAL A 268 15.59 -13.94 -7.50
N ALA A 269 16.09 -15.09 -7.97
CA ALA A 269 15.68 -15.68 -9.24
C ALA A 269 14.19 -16.09 -9.27
N GLY A 270 13.64 -16.54 -8.14
CA GLY A 270 12.24 -16.94 -8.02
C GLY A 270 11.27 -15.78 -7.78
N SER A 271 11.75 -14.64 -7.25
CA SER A 271 10.89 -13.56 -6.76
C SER A 271 10.04 -12.90 -7.83
N GLN A 272 10.53 -12.84 -9.08
CA GLN A 272 9.89 -12.11 -10.18
C GLN A 272 9.46 -10.68 -9.76
N GLY A 273 10.27 -10.00 -8.93
CA GLY A 273 9.96 -8.65 -8.44
C GLY A 273 8.95 -8.58 -7.27
N MET A 274 8.58 -9.70 -6.63
CA MET A 274 7.64 -9.74 -5.51
C MET A 274 8.35 -9.80 -4.16
N PHE A 275 8.47 -8.67 -3.45
CA PHE A 275 8.96 -8.67 -2.06
C PHE A 275 8.09 -9.53 -1.16
N ARG A 276 6.77 -9.55 -1.37
CA ARG A 276 5.85 -10.35 -0.54
C ARG A 276 6.13 -11.85 -0.64
N TRP A 277 6.48 -12.33 -1.83
CA TRP A 277 6.83 -13.73 -2.02
C TRP A 277 8.11 -14.05 -1.23
N VAL A 278 9.11 -13.17 -1.30
CA VAL A 278 10.36 -13.29 -0.55
C VAL A 278 10.13 -13.24 0.98
N ASP A 279 9.38 -12.26 1.49
CA ASP A 279 9.04 -12.12 2.92
C ASP A 279 8.40 -13.39 3.49
N CYS A 280 7.42 -13.97 2.77
CA CYS A 280 6.77 -15.19 3.22
C CYS A 280 7.72 -16.39 3.21
N LEU A 281 8.59 -16.51 2.21
CA LEU A 281 9.56 -17.60 2.15
C LEU A 281 10.66 -17.47 3.19
N LEU A 282 11.15 -16.26 3.45
CA LEU A 282 12.11 -16.02 4.52
C LEU A 282 11.56 -16.53 5.86
N ARG A 283 10.30 -16.24 6.19
CA ARG A 283 9.63 -16.77 7.40
C ARG A 283 9.54 -18.30 7.43
N ILE A 284 9.28 -18.95 6.30
CA ILE A 284 9.31 -20.43 6.23
C ILE A 284 10.73 -20.95 6.49
N LEU A 285 11.75 -20.24 6.00
CA LEU A 285 13.15 -20.59 6.21
C LEU A 285 13.61 -20.31 7.65
N GLU A 286 12.99 -19.38 8.38
CA GLU A 286 13.26 -19.13 9.81
C GLU A 286 12.97 -20.38 10.68
N GLU A 287 11.99 -21.21 10.28
CA GLU A 287 11.66 -22.47 10.96
C GLU A 287 12.69 -23.57 10.71
N CYS A 288 13.58 -23.42 9.71
CA CYS A 288 14.57 -24.42 9.37
C CYS A 288 15.75 -24.43 10.35
N ILE A 289 15.97 -25.58 10.99
CA ILE A 289 17.06 -25.73 11.98
C ILE A 289 18.41 -26.07 11.33
N THR A 290 18.42 -26.80 10.21
CA THR A 290 19.64 -27.36 9.61
C THR A 290 19.86 -26.88 8.17
N PRO A 291 21.11 -26.78 7.70
CA PRO A 291 21.39 -26.53 6.28
C PRO A 291 20.68 -27.50 5.33
N LYS A 292 20.50 -28.77 5.74
CA LYS A 292 19.77 -29.78 4.96
C LYS A 292 18.28 -29.44 4.84
N SER A 293 17.64 -28.97 5.91
CA SER A 293 16.23 -28.57 5.87
C SER A 293 16.03 -27.30 5.05
N VAL A 294 16.96 -26.34 5.10
CA VAL A 294 16.95 -25.15 4.23
C VAL A 294 17.00 -25.58 2.76
N ARG A 295 17.99 -26.40 2.37
CA ARG A 295 18.10 -26.88 0.98
C ARG A 295 16.89 -27.69 0.52
N HIS A 296 16.22 -28.39 1.42
CA HIS A 296 14.97 -29.07 1.11
C HIS A 296 13.85 -28.06 0.85
N ALA A 297 13.68 -27.07 1.73
CA ALA A 297 12.68 -26.02 1.57
C ALA A 297 12.91 -25.20 0.28
N LEU A 298 14.16 -24.88 -0.06
CA LEU A 298 14.53 -24.20 -1.31
C LEU A 298 14.20 -25.02 -2.58
N LYS A 299 14.14 -26.35 -2.49
CA LYS A 299 13.72 -27.22 -3.62
C LYS A 299 12.20 -27.31 -3.76
N GLU A 300 11.48 -27.14 -2.67
CA GLU A 300 10.02 -27.18 -2.59
C GLU A 300 9.41 -25.78 -2.52
N LEU A 301 10.05 -24.80 -3.16
CA LEU A 301 9.53 -23.44 -3.17
C LEU A 301 8.23 -23.38 -3.98
N PRO A 302 7.16 -22.84 -3.38
CA PRO A 302 5.94 -22.52 -4.11
C PRO A 302 6.22 -21.53 -5.25
N LYS A 303 5.53 -21.71 -6.38
CA LYS A 303 5.76 -20.91 -7.60
C LYS A 303 5.12 -19.54 -7.56
N ASP A 304 4.09 -19.36 -6.74
CA ASP A 304 3.27 -18.17 -6.63
C ASP A 304 2.81 -17.93 -5.19
N LEU A 305 2.19 -16.76 -4.95
CA LEU A 305 1.68 -16.39 -3.64
C LEU A 305 0.55 -17.29 -3.16
N ASP A 306 -0.32 -17.78 -4.05
CA ASP A 306 -1.45 -18.63 -3.70
C ASP A 306 -0.96 -19.95 -3.09
N SER A 307 0.02 -20.59 -3.74
CA SER A 307 0.68 -21.80 -3.25
C SER A 307 1.43 -21.57 -1.91
N ILE A 308 1.95 -20.35 -1.67
CA ILE A 308 2.51 -19.99 -0.35
C ILE A 308 1.40 -19.92 0.69
N TYR A 309 0.28 -19.28 0.39
CA TYR A 309 -0.84 -19.14 1.32
C TYR A 309 -1.47 -20.48 1.66
N GLU A 310 -1.65 -21.37 0.67
CA GLU A 310 -2.05 -22.76 0.91
C GLU A 310 -1.11 -23.46 1.88
N ARG A 311 0.20 -23.39 1.62
CA ARG A 311 1.21 -24.01 2.48
C ARG A 311 1.15 -23.47 3.92
N ILE A 312 0.95 -22.16 4.10
CA ILE A 312 0.79 -21.56 5.43
C ILE A 312 -0.49 -22.04 6.10
N LEU A 313 -1.59 -22.18 5.36
CA LEU A 313 -2.86 -22.65 5.90
C LEU A 313 -2.84 -24.15 6.22
N ASP A 314 -2.01 -24.93 5.53
CA ASP A 314 -1.83 -26.37 5.78
C ASP A 314 -1.04 -26.65 7.06
N THR A 315 -0.22 -25.71 7.56
CA THR A 315 0.44 -25.86 8.87
C THR A 315 -0.53 -25.68 10.03
N VAL A 316 -1.70 -25.08 9.80
CA VAL A 316 -2.74 -24.87 10.81
C VAL A 316 -3.32 -26.22 11.22
N PRO A 317 -3.37 -26.56 12.52
CA PRO A 317 -4.02 -27.78 13.00
C PRO A 317 -5.47 -27.88 12.53
N GLU A 318 -5.93 -29.08 12.16
CA GLU A 318 -7.27 -29.28 11.57
C GLU A 318 -8.42 -28.71 12.43
N LYS A 319 -8.29 -28.81 13.76
CA LYS A 319 -9.25 -28.25 14.73
C LYS A 319 -9.34 -26.72 14.70
N GLN A 320 -8.33 -26.05 14.17
CA GLN A 320 -8.20 -24.58 14.11
C GLN A 320 -8.51 -24.01 12.72
N LYS A 321 -8.44 -24.83 11.66
CA LYS A 321 -8.65 -24.39 10.27
C LYS A 321 -9.98 -23.68 10.05
N GLU A 322 -11.07 -24.20 10.63
CA GLU A 322 -12.38 -23.57 10.48
C GLU A 322 -12.41 -22.15 11.07
N TYR A 323 -11.78 -21.93 12.23
CA TYR A 323 -11.72 -20.62 12.87
C TYR A 323 -10.86 -19.64 12.06
N ILE A 324 -9.70 -20.07 11.57
CA ILE A 324 -8.84 -19.25 10.72
C ILE A 324 -9.56 -18.88 9.42
N ARG A 325 -10.27 -19.82 8.79
CA ARG A 325 -11.08 -19.55 7.60
C ARG A 325 -12.18 -18.54 7.87
N ARG A 326 -12.92 -18.68 8.98
CA ARG A 326 -13.95 -17.71 9.39
C ARG A 326 -13.33 -16.33 9.66
N ALA A 327 -12.21 -16.27 10.37
CA ALA A 327 -11.51 -15.03 10.66
C ALA A 327 -11.07 -14.31 9.38
N MET A 328 -10.45 -15.05 8.45
CA MET A 328 -10.03 -14.51 7.16
C MET A 328 -11.21 -14.01 6.32
N ASN A 329 -12.35 -14.72 6.31
CA ASN A 329 -13.55 -14.26 5.63
C ASN A 329 -14.10 -12.96 6.24
N TRP A 330 -14.17 -12.87 7.56
CA TRP A 330 -14.60 -11.64 8.23
C TRP A 330 -13.66 -10.46 7.92
N LEU A 331 -12.35 -10.68 7.88
CA LEU A 331 -11.39 -9.64 7.51
C LEU A 331 -11.43 -9.28 6.02
N ALA A 332 -11.81 -10.21 5.14
CA ALA A 332 -11.93 -9.97 3.71
C ALA A 332 -13.18 -9.17 3.34
N PHE A 333 -14.31 -9.45 4.00
CA PHE A 333 -15.63 -8.96 3.59
C PHE A 333 -16.24 -7.89 4.50
N SER A 334 -15.63 -7.59 5.64
CA SER A 334 -16.06 -6.45 6.46
C SER A 334 -15.87 -5.12 5.72
N ALA A 335 -16.84 -4.22 5.89
CA ALA A 335 -16.81 -2.89 5.28
C ALA A 335 -15.83 -1.94 5.98
N GLU A 336 -15.56 -2.19 7.26
CA GLU A 336 -14.63 -1.45 8.11
C GLU A 336 -13.68 -2.44 8.81
N PRO A 337 -12.46 -2.01 9.19
CA PRO A 337 -11.52 -2.84 9.92
C PRO A 337 -12.09 -3.32 11.26
N LEU A 338 -12.08 -4.64 11.49
CA LEU A 338 -12.57 -5.24 12.72
C LEU A 338 -11.54 -5.14 13.84
N THR A 339 -11.98 -4.90 15.07
CA THR A 339 -11.12 -5.06 16.24
C THR A 339 -10.89 -6.53 16.56
N LEU A 340 -9.80 -6.83 17.28
CA LEU A 340 -9.53 -8.20 17.75
C LEU A 340 -10.68 -8.77 18.59
N GLY A 341 -11.29 -7.95 19.46
CA GLY A 341 -12.46 -8.36 20.24
C GLY A 341 -13.68 -8.66 19.38
N GLN A 342 -13.98 -7.82 18.38
CA GLN A 342 -15.07 -8.06 17.44
C GLN A 342 -14.86 -9.33 16.62
N LEU A 343 -13.62 -9.56 16.15
CA LEU A 343 -13.29 -10.76 15.40
C LEU A 343 -13.43 -12.02 16.27
N ALA A 344 -12.97 -11.96 17.52
CA ALA A 344 -13.09 -13.05 18.49
C ALA A 344 -14.55 -13.45 18.74
N GLU A 345 -15.43 -12.47 18.91
CA GLU A 345 -16.87 -12.69 19.05
C GLU A 345 -17.48 -13.32 17.78
N ALA A 346 -17.11 -12.80 16.61
CA ALA A 346 -17.64 -13.25 15.32
C ALA A 346 -17.25 -14.69 14.94
N ILE A 347 -16.13 -15.20 15.46
CA ILE A 347 -15.66 -16.58 15.21
C ILE A 347 -16.10 -17.58 16.30
N VAL A 348 -16.87 -17.14 17.30
CA VAL A 348 -17.45 -17.96 18.38
C VAL A 348 -16.40 -18.81 19.10
N LEU A 349 -15.32 -18.16 19.55
CA LEU A 349 -14.32 -18.82 20.39
C LEU A 349 -14.66 -18.62 21.88
N GLU A 350 -14.96 -19.71 22.59
CA GLU A 350 -14.99 -19.75 24.07
C GLU A 350 -13.58 -19.69 24.71
N TYR A 351 -12.52 -19.47 23.92
CA TYR A 351 -11.12 -19.51 24.36
C TYR A 351 -10.27 -18.37 23.79
N ASP A 352 -9.26 -17.99 24.57
CA ASP A 352 -8.23 -16.96 24.36
C ASP A 352 -7.73 -16.83 22.88
N VAL A 353 -8.42 -15.99 22.11
CA VAL A 353 -8.11 -15.64 20.71
C VAL A 353 -6.76 -14.93 20.62
N ASP A 354 -6.30 -14.38 21.74
CA ASP A 354 -5.20 -13.44 21.84
C ASP A 354 -3.84 -14.07 21.48
N ASN A 355 -3.67 -15.38 21.68
CA ASN A 355 -2.44 -16.10 21.34
C ASN A 355 -2.52 -17.02 20.12
N SER A 356 -3.71 -17.46 19.70
CA SER A 356 -3.82 -18.51 18.67
C SER A 356 -3.81 -17.93 17.26
N VAL A 357 -4.77 -17.08 16.88
CA VAL A 357 -4.91 -16.61 15.49
C VAL A 357 -3.70 -15.80 15.01
N MET A 358 -3.13 -14.98 15.91
CA MET A 358 -1.99 -14.10 15.57
C MET A 358 -0.64 -14.82 15.51
N ARG A 359 -0.44 -15.91 16.28
CA ARG A 359 0.78 -16.72 16.20
C ARG A 359 0.76 -17.65 14.99
N ILE A 360 -0.42 -18.12 14.59
CA ILE A 360 -0.53 -19.10 13.51
C ILE A 360 -0.29 -18.47 12.14
N CYS A 361 -0.73 -17.21 11.92
CA CYS A 361 -0.67 -16.58 10.58
C CYS A 361 -0.18 -15.12 10.54
N PRO A 362 1.04 -14.79 11.04
CA PRO A 362 1.58 -13.42 10.95
C PRO A 362 1.80 -12.95 9.51
N SER A 363 1.82 -13.86 8.55
CA SER A 363 1.93 -13.60 7.12
C SER A 363 0.58 -13.38 6.42
N LEU A 364 -0.55 -13.60 7.10
CA LEU A 364 -1.89 -13.43 6.52
C LEU A 364 -2.71 -12.34 7.22
N ILE A 365 -2.46 -12.09 8.51
CA ILE A 365 -3.19 -11.11 9.33
C ILE A 365 -2.19 -10.18 10.02
N SER A 366 -2.48 -8.88 10.03
CA SER A 366 -1.66 -7.85 10.69
C SER A 366 -2.55 -6.86 11.43
N PHE A 367 -2.00 -6.18 12.43
CA PHE A 367 -2.63 -5.00 12.99
C PHE A 367 -2.57 -3.82 12.01
N GLU A 368 -3.58 -2.96 12.04
CA GLU A 368 -3.61 -1.75 11.20
C GLU A 368 -2.56 -0.72 11.64
N ASP A 369 -2.33 -0.59 12.95
CA ASP A 369 -1.39 0.37 13.53
C ASP A 369 -0.18 -0.30 14.21
N THR A 370 1.01 0.19 13.87
CA THR A 370 2.29 -0.16 14.53
C THR A 370 2.71 0.84 15.61
N ARG A 371 2.13 2.05 15.65
CA ARG A 371 2.46 3.10 16.65
C ARG A 371 1.22 3.70 17.32
N ASP A 372 1.24 3.63 18.65
CA ASP A 372 0.42 4.28 19.69
C ASP A 372 -1.03 3.79 19.86
N SER A 373 -1.49 3.38 21.06
CA SER A 373 -1.16 3.87 22.39
C SER A 373 -0.89 2.73 23.40
N GLU A 374 0.08 2.92 24.30
CA GLU A 374 0.23 2.13 25.54
C GLU A 374 -1.05 2.08 26.40
N THR A 375 -2.07 2.89 26.08
CA THR A 375 -3.39 2.89 26.74
C THR A 375 -4.48 2.09 26.01
N SER A 376 -4.24 1.57 24.79
CA SER A 376 -5.23 0.77 24.07
C SER A 376 -5.12 -0.71 24.47
N THR A 377 -6.21 -1.31 24.92
CA THR A 377 -6.23 -2.77 25.18
C THR A 377 -6.04 -3.51 23.86
N ARG A 378 -5.35 -4.65 23.87
CA ARG A 378 -5.07 -5.44 22.66
C ARG A 378 -6.35 -5.83 21.90
N GLU A 379 -7.45 -6.04 22.63
CA GLU A 379 -8.79 -6.30 22.09
C GLU A 379 -9.36 -5.14 21.23
N SER A 380 -8.98 -3.90 21.55
CA SER A 380 -9.42 -2.71 20.80
C SER A 380 -8.62 -2.47 19.52
N ARG A 381 -7.52 -3.19 19.31
CA ARG A 381 -6.68 -3.03 18.13
C ARG A 381 -7.37 -3.57 16.89
N ARG A 382 -7.33 -2.79 15.81
CA ARG A 382 -7.89 -3.15 14.52
C ARG A 382 -6.99 -4.11 13.76
N LEU A 383 -7.62 -5.08 13.12
CA LEU A 383 -7.00 -6.12 12.31
C LEU A 383 -7.32 -5.89 10.84
N ARG A 384 -6.36 -6.25 9.99
CA ARG A 384 -6.53 -6.33 8.55
C ARG A 384 -5.84 -7.57 8.01
N LEU A 385 -6.23 -7.99 6.80
CA LEU A 385 -5.40 -8.91 6.04
C LEU A 385 -4.05 -8.26 5.77
N ALA A 386 -2.97 -9.02 5.93
CA ALA A 386 -1.61 -8.50 5.89
C ALA A 386 -1.21 -7.97 4.50
N HIS A 387 -1.91 -8.38 3.44
CA HIS A 387 -1.74 -7.85 2.09
C HIS A 387 -3.00 -8.13 1.25
N PHE A 388 -3.31 -7.28 0.25
CA PHE A 388 -4.48 -7.47 -0.64
C PHE A 388 -4.47 -8.81 -1.38
N SER A 389 -3.29 -9.34 -1.73
CA SER A 389 -3.18 -10.65 -2.38
C SER A 389 -3.74 -11.79 -1.53
N VAL A 390 -3.81 -11.65 -0.20
CA VAL A 390 -4.49 -12.61 0.67
C VAL A 390 -6.00 -12.58 0.41
N LYS A 391 -6.58 -11.39 0.22
CA LYS A 391 -8.00 -11.24 -0.14
C LYS A 391 -8.28 -11.81 -1.53
N GLU A 392 -7.38 -11.59 -2.49
CA GLU A 392 -7.48 -12.17 -3.84
C GLU A 392 -7.49 -13.70 -3.77
N TYR A 393 -6.58 -14.29 -3.00
CA TYR A 393 -6.55 -15.73 -2.75
C TYR A 393 -7.86 -16.26 -2.15
N LEU A 394 -8.44 -15.56 -1.16
CA LEU A 394 -9.68 -15.98 -0.50
C LEU A 394 -10.93 -15.89 -1.40
N ILE A 395 -10.93 -15.01 -2.39
CA ILE A 395 -12.06 -14.77 -3.31
C ILE A 395 -11.89 -15.58 -4.61
N SER A 396 -10.69 -16.09 -4.87
CA SER A 396 -10.38 -16.84 -6.07
C SER A 396 -11.16 -18.15 -6.13
N ASP A 397 -11.81 -18.41 -7.27
CA ASP A 397 -12.41 -19.71 -7.62
C ASP A 397 -11.36 -20.75 -8.09
N ARG A 398 -10.06 -20.43 -7.97
CA ARG A 398 -8.96 -21.20 -8.56
C ARG A 398 -8.55 -22.41 -7.73
#